data_AF-A0A3A6QN32-F1
#
_entry.id   AF-A0A3A6QN32-F1
#
_cell.length_a   1.000
_cell.length_b   1.000
_cell.length_c   1.000
_cell.angle_alpha   90.00
_cell.angle_beta   90.00
_cell.angle_gamma   90.00
#
_symmetry.space_group_name_H-M   'P 1'
#
loop_
_entity.id
_entity.type
_entity.pdbx_description
1 polymer ?
#
loop_
_entity_poly.entity_id
_entity_poly.type
_entity_poly.pdbx_seq_one_letter_code
_entity_poly.pdbx_strand_id
1 'polypeptide(L)' 'MLLQFELALVGFVLSLLTFVGQIVLVIWTYNDATDNSSHPAVLWTLVVLFAPLLGVVLYLLFGRDQR' A
#
# COMPACT_ATOMS: atom_id res chain seq x y z
N MET A 1 28.55 -15.17 5.36
CA MET A 1 28.07 -14.50 6.58
C MET A 1 27.92 -13.00 6.38
N LEU A 2 28.96 -12.26 5.97
CA LEU A 2 28.90 -10.80 5.71
C LEU A 2 27.83 -10.41 4.66
N LEU A 3 27.84 -11.06 3.49
CA LEU A 3 26.87 -10.81 2.41
C LEU A 3 25.40 -11.04 2.83
N GLN A 4 25.15 -12.04 3.67
CA GLN A 4 23.78 -12.32 4.17
C GLN A 4 23.28 -11.21 5.10
N PHE A 5 24.18 -10.67 5.93
CA PHE A 5 23.88 -9.55 6.82
C PHE A 5 23.60 -8.27 6.04
N GLU A 6 24.41 -7.98 5.01
CA GLU A 6 24.19 -6.82 4.12
C GLU A 6 22.84 -6.90 3.40
N LEU A 7 22.49 -8.08 2.87
CA LEU A 7 21.21 -8.28 2.18
C LEU A 7 20.02 -8.12 3.14
N ALA A 8 20.13 -8.64 4.37
CA ALA A 8 19.11 -8.48 5.39
C ALA A 8 18.92 -7.02 5.80
N LEU A 9 20.03 -6.27 5.94
CA LEU A 9 19.98 -4.83 6.25
C LEU A 9 19.29 -4.04 5.14
N VAL A 10 19.64 -4.29 3.88
CA VAL A 10 19.00 -3.65 2.74
C VAL A 10 17.51 -3.98 2.69
N GLY A 11 17.15 -5.26 2.85
CA GLY A 11 15.75 -5.68 2.91
C GLY A 11 14.98 -4.97 4.02
N PHE A 12 15.55 -4.89 5.22
CA PHE A 12 14.95 -4.19 6.35
C PHE A 12 14.70 -2.70 6.07
N VAL A 13 15.70 -2.00 5.53
CA VAL A 13 15.57 -0.57 5.19
C VAL A 13 14.48 -0.36 4.15
N LEU A 14 14.42 -1.19 3.10
CA LEU A 14 13.39 -1.10 2.07
C LEU A 14 11.98 -1.36 2.64
N SER A 15 11.84 -2.36 3.51
CA SER A 15 10.58 -2.64 4.20
C SER A 15 10.15 -1.46 5.08
N LEU A 16 11.09 -0.85 5.81
CA LEU A 16 10.80 0.31 6.65
C LEU A 16 10.38 1.53 5.83
N LEU A 17 11.08 1.83 4.73
CA LEU A 17 10.71 2.91 3.81
C LEU A 17 9.32 2.70 3.22
N THR A 18 9.02 1.48 2.79
CA THR A 18 7.71 1.13 2.24
C THR A 18 6.61 1.28 3.30
N PHE A 19 6.88 0.83 4.53
CA PHE A 19 5.94 0.95 5.64
C PHE A 19 5.66 2.41 6.01
N VAL A 20 6.71 3.24 6.12
CA VAL A 20 6.56 4.68 6.36
C VAL A 20 5.79 5.35 5.22
N GLY A 21 6.12 5.02 3.97
CA GLY A 21 5.40 5.51 2.80
C GLY A 21 3.91 5.16 2.84
N GLN A 22 3.58 3.92 3.21
CA GLN A 22 2.19 3.49 3.36
C GLN A 22 1.45 4.29 4.44
N ILE A 23 2.07 4.52 5.60
CA ILE A 23 1.48 5.35 6.67
C ILE A 23 1.27 6.78 6.19
N VAL A 24 2.26 7.38 5.52
CA VAL A 24 2.16 8.74 4.99
C VAL A 24 0.99 8.84 4.01
N LEU A 25 0.84 7.88 3.10
CA LEU A 25 -0.28 7.85 2.16
C LEU A 25 -1.64 7.70 2.86
N VAL A 26 -1.75 6.81 3.85
CA VAL A 26 -2.97 6.63 4.65
C VAL A 26 -3.39 7.93 5.34
N ILE A 27 -2.44 8.60 6.02
CA ILE A 27 -2.69 9.86 6.73
C ILE A 27 -3.05 10.97 5.73
N TRP A 28 -2.27 11.10 4.66
CA TRP A 28 -2.50 12.09 3.62
C TRP A 28 -3.88 11.91 2.99
N THR A 29 -4.25 10.69 2.60
CA THR A 29 -5.57 10.40 2.02
C THR A 29 -6.70 10.69 2.99
N TYR A 30 -6.55 10.41 4.29
CA TYR A 30 -7.57 10.75 5.28
C TYR A 30 -7.80 12.26 5.35
N ASN A 31 -6.70 13.03 5.47
CA ASN A 31 -6.76 14.49 5.55
C ASN A 31 -7.33 15.08 4.25
N ASP A 32 -6.84 14.64 3.11
CA ASP A 32 -7.31 15.09 1.79
C ASP A 32 -8.80 14.77 1.58
N ALA A 33 -9.23 13.53 1.87
CA ALA A 33 -10.61 13.13 1.69
C ALA A 33 -11.58 13.81 2.66
N THR A 34 -11.10 14.32 3.79
CA THR A 34 -11.92 15.08 4.75
C THR A 34 -12.38 16.41 4.14
N ASP A 35 -11.51 17.07 3.37
CA ASP A 35 -11.80 18.37 2.77
C ASP A 35 -12.32 18.25 1.33
N ASN A 36 -11.94 17.19 0.61
CA ASN A 36 -12.13 17.06 -0.84
C ASN A 36 -13.07 15.93 -1.28
N SER A 37 -13.75 15.22 -0.36
CA SER A 37 -14.65 14.13 -0.72
C SER A 37 -16.08 14.31 -0.21
N SER A 38 -17.05 13.91 -1.04
CA SER A 38 -18.45 13.74 -0.64
C SER A 38 -18.71 12.43 0.13
N HIS A 39 -17.71 11.53 0.20
CA HIS A 39 -17.79 10.26 0.89
C HIS A 39 -16.97 10.30 2.20
N PRO A 40 -17.30 9.46 3.20
CA PRO A 40 -16.52 9.39 4.44
C PRO A 40 -15.02 9.12 4.18
N ALA A 41 -14.15 9.96 4.74
CA ALA A 41 -12.69 9.84 4.59
C ALA A 41 -12.15 8.45 4.94
N VAL A 42 -12.73 7.81 5.97
CA VAL A 42 -12.38 6.44 6.39
C VAL A 42 -12.49 5.43 5.25
N LEU A 43 -13.48 5.57 4.34
CA LEU A 43 -13.60 4.66 3.20
C LEU A 43 -12.38 4.75 2.28
N TRP A 44 -11.93 5.96 1.97
CA TRP A 44 -10.75 6.18 1.13
C TRP A 44 -9.47 5.72 1.82
N THR A 45 -9.35 5.94 3.12
CA THR A 45 -8.23 5.43 3.92
C THR A 45 -8.15 3.89 3.86
N LEU A 46 -9.29 3.20 3.96
CA LEU A 46 -9.35 1.74 3.82
C LEU A 46 -8.98 1.30 2.40
N VAL A 47 -9.46 1.99 1.37
CA VAL A 47 -9.08 1.71 -0.03
C VAL A 47 -7.58 1.83 -0.23
N VAL A 48 -6.94 2.90 0.27
CA VAL A 48 -5.48 3.09 0.13
C VAL A 48 -4.69 2.10 0.97
N LEU A 49 -5.17 1.75 2.17
CA LEU A 49 -4.56 0.72 3.01
C LEU A 49 -4.57 -0.66 2.32
N PHE A 50 -5.68 -1.01 1.68
CA PHE A 50 -5.88 -2.31 1.05
C PHE A 50 -5.62 -2.33 -0.46
N ALA A 51 -5.20 -1.21 -1.05
CA ALA A 51 -4.96 -1.09 -2.50
C ALA A 51 -4.06 -2.20 -3.07
N PRO A 52 -2.95 -2.64 -2.41
CA PRO A 52 -2.17 -3.77 -2.90
C PRO A 52 -2.97 -5.07 -3.00
N LEU A 53 -3.82 -5.35 -2.01
CA LEU A 53 -4.67 -6.55 -2.00
C LEU A 53 -5.80 -6.43 -3.04
N LEU A 54 -6.41 -5.25 -3.15
CA LEU A 54 -7.44 -4.97 -4.15
C LEU A 54 -6.89 -5.15 -5.56
N GLY A 55 -5.65 -4.70 -5.83
CA GLY A 55 -4.97 -4.92 -7.10
C GLY A 55 -4.80 -6.40 -7.44
N VAL A 56 -4.42 -7.22 -6.46
CA VAL A 56 -4.32 -8.69 -6.63
C VAL A 56 -5.69 -9.31 -6.91
N VAL A 57 -6.72 -8.94 -6.13
CA VAL A 57 -8.08 -9.44 -6.33
C VAL A 57 -8.58 -9.08 -7.74
N LEU A 58 -8.42 -7.83 -8.17
CA LEU A 58 -8.81 -7.38 -9.51
C LEU A 58 -8.06 -8.14 -10.61
N TYR A 59 -6.75 -8.36 -10.45
CA TYR A 59 -5.97 -9.14 -11.41
C TYR A 59 -6.49 -10.58 -11.53
N LEU A 60 -6.79 -11.23 -10.41
CA LEU A 60 -7.31 -12.60 -10.40
C LEU A 60 -8.71 -12.71 -11.02
N LEU A 61 -9.57 -11.73 -10.78
CA LEU A 61 -10.95 -11.73 -11.28
C LEU A 61 -11.06 -11.31 -12.74
N PHE A 62 -10.31 -10.29 -13.16
CA PHE A 62 -10.50 -9.64 -14.45
C PHE A 62 -9.24 -9.63 -15.33
N GLY A 63 -8.05 -9.68 -14.73
CA GLY A 63 -6.78 -9.63 -15.46
C GLY A 63 -6.28 -10.98 -15.95
N ARG A 64 -6.85 -12.08 -15.44
CA ARG A 64 -6.50 -13.43 -15.89
C ARG A 64 -7.42 -13.83 -17.03
N ASP A 65 -6.95 -13.62 -18.26
CA ASP A 65 -7.55 -14.27 -19.43
C ASP A 65 -7.51 -15.79 -19.22
N GLN A 66 -8.68 -16.43 -19.25
CA GLN A 66 -8.77 -17.88 -19.34
C GLN A 66 -8.44 -18.27 -20.78
N ARG A 67 -7.21 -18.74 -21.01
CA ARG A 67 -6.91 -19.55 -22.19
C ARG A 67 -7.43 -20.96 -21.99
#